data_AF-A0A8S1X1D2-F1
#
_entry.id   AF-A0A8S1X1D2-F1
#
_cell.length_a   1.000
_cell.length_b   1.000
_cell.length_c   1.000
_cell.angle_alpha   90.00
_cell.angle_beta   90.00
_cell.angle_gamma   90.00
#
_symmetry.space_group_name_H-M   'P 1'
#
loop_
_entity.id
_entity.type
_entity.pdbx_description
1 polymer ?
#
loop_
_entity_poly.entity_id
_entity_poly.type
_entity_poly.pdbx_seq_one_letter_code
_entity_poly.pdbx_strand_id
1 'polypeptide(L)'
;MQKIDNLEPTQAIATHFLDISNIEQLVQYLEKLHQQPKVEKHHTALLLNCYIKLRQFDNFIEKIEKYGFESELFDIETAIRECRSSNYLDIALKMASKKNIYQACLQIYIFDKAECGAALEYIRDTIILEEKANYLKEFGLELMRSEPQFTLEVIQNLILLINIVQNLKKQFESRKGIDSLDRLTQEQQKVWKYFNLTNDQLANIYSITFCKPDEFLHIFGGYNSYLERYLRFLIEECKNLPNEMAIFHRYFSYHLERFERKEEVKESEKRIMSLLLDDKNESKYDKNHLLVQFKIYNFTEGIICLLKKLQMREELLNFYITKKDNEEILNLCTEYGEQEQNLWVLALKYFAKPENKATHYIPNILKELSKLESISSFLILDIMKENSNVKFGQMRDFLKQQLQRDYTEIKDNLNVIKENMQQTSETRTEFQQLKTQAQIFSFGKCTACDNALVNPSFHFICGHQYHQNCIQIEDKKRICMRCNLEIQMIQNKQKEIDDSNEQMVKVRSKMLETSSKYDIISKYK
;
A
#
# COMPACT_ATOMS: atom_id res chain seq x y z
N MET A 1 -0.14 -81.75 19.12
CA MET A 1 -0.10 -81.79 17.65
C MET A 1 -1.48 -82.16 17.13
N GLN A 2 -2.26 -81.18 16.70
CA GLN A 2 -3.38 -81.41 15.78
C GLN A 2 -3.21 -80.39 14.65
N LYS A 3 -3.12 -80.91 13.43
CA LYS A 3 -3.06 -80.14 12.19
C LYS A 3 -4.37 -79.38 12.03
N ILE A 4 -4.27 -78.06 11.98
CA ILE A 4 -5.30 -77.18 11.43
C ILE A 4 -4.67 -76.56 10.18
N ASP A 5 -4.50 -77.41 9.16
CA ASP A 5 -4.25 -76.96 7.80
C ASP A 5 -5.64 -76.68 7.20
N ASN A 6 -5.89 -75.44 6.77
CA ASN A 6 -7.09 -74.94 6.06
C ASN A 6 -8.27 -74.43 6.91
N LEU A 7 -8.08 -73.35 7.68
CA LEU A 7 -9.18 -72.44 8.02
C LEU A 7 -8.82 -71.04 7.52
N GLU A 8 -9.63 -70.51 6.59
CA GLU A 8 -9.56 -69.10 6.19
C GLU A 8 -9.81 -68.20 7.42
N PRO A 9 -8.91 -67.24 7.70
CA PRO A 9 -8.83 -66.62 9.02
C PRO A 9 -9.59 -65.30 9.09
N THR A 10 -10.93 -65.27 8.95
CA THR A 10 -11.59 -63.95 8.89
C THR A 10 -12.75 -63.69 9.85
N GLN A 11 -13.37 -64.68 10.51
CA GLN A 11 -14.44 -64.37 11.48
C GLN A 11 -14.49 -65.29 12.71
N ALA A 12 -14.12 -66.56 12.56
CA ALA A 12 -14.18 -67.54 13.66
C ALA A 12 -13.10 -67.32 14.74
N ILE A 13 -11.90 -66.89 14.34
CA ILE A 13 -10.79 -66.63 15.29
C ILE A 13 -11.07 -65.34 16.10
N ALA A 14 -11.57 -64.30 15.46
CA ALA A 14 -11.90 -63.04 16.13
C ALA A 14 -13.00 -63.21 17.19
N THR A 15 -14.00 -64.04 16.93
CA THR A 15 -15.12 -64.24 17.88
C THR A 15 -14.80 -65.24 19.00
N HIS A 16 -13.95 -66.26 18.76
CA HIS A 16 -13.61 -67.26 19.79
C HIS A 16 -12.32 -66.99 20.58
N PHE A 17 -11.38 -66.16 20.09
CA PHE A 17 -10.09 -65.93 20.76
C PHE A 17 -9.93 -64.55 21.42
N LEU A 18 -10.95 -63.67 21.38
CA LEU A 18 -10.93 -62.42 22.15
C LEU A 18 -11.25 -62.62 23.65
N ASP A 19 -11.60 -63.84 24.07
CA ASP A 19 -11.67 -64.20 25.48
C ASP A 19 -10.26 -64.22 26.08
N ILE A 20 -10.10 -63.49 27.19
CA ILE A 20 -8.85 -63.14 27.88
C ILE A 20 -7.92 -64.35 28.13
N SER A 21 -8.47 -65.56 28.17
CA SER A 21 -7.74 -66.80 28.44
C SER A 21 -6.87 -67.34 27.29
N ASN A 22 -7.15 -66.99 26.02
CA ASN A 22 -6.44 -67.59 24.86
C ASN A 22 -5.59 -66.58 24.07
N ILE A 23 -5.48 -65.33 24.53
CA ILE A 23 -4.79 -64.26 23.80
C ILE A 23 -3.28 -64.57 23.66
N GLU A 24 -2.64 -65.19 24.66
CA GLU A 24 -1.21 -65.56 24.57
C GLU A 24 -0.92 -66.62 23.49
N GLN A 25 -1.82 -67.58 23.31
CA GLN A 25 -1.69 -68.61 22.27
C GLN A 25 -1.93 -68.03 20.87
N LEU A 26 -2.86 -67.07 20.78
CA LEU A 26 -3.12 -66.33 19.56
C LEU A 26 -1.92 -65.45 19.17
N VAL A 27 -1.26 -64.81 20.15
CA VAL A 27 -0.01 -64.06 19.90
C VAL A 27 1.09 -64.99 19.38
N GLN A 28 1.33 -66.14 20.00
CA GLN A 28 2.35 -67.09 19.51
C GLN A 28 2.05 -67.62 18.10
N TYR A 29 0.78 -67.81 17.76
CA TYR A 29 0.35 -68.21 16.43
C TYR A 29 0.59 -67.11 15.39
N LEU A 30 0.14 -65.89 15.68
CA LEU A 30 0.29 -64.72 14.81
C LEU A 30 1.77 -64.32 14.64
N GLU A 31 2.61 -64.49 15.68
CA GLU A 31 4.07 -64.30 15.60
C GLU A 31 4.75 -65.31 14.68
N LYS A 32 4.35 -66.58 14.73
CA LYS A 32 4.86 -67.62 13.82
C LYS A 32 4.38 -67.37 12.38
N LEU A 33 3.16 -66.87 12.22
CA LEU A 33 2.62 -66.50 10.92
C LEU A 33 3.37 -65.31 10.31
N HIS A 34 3.82 -64.35 11.13
CA HIS A 34 4.69 -63.24 10.70
C HIS A 34 6.10 -63.66 10.28
N GLN A 35 6.55 -64.88 10.61
CA GLN A 35 7.82 -65.44 10.13
C GLN A 35 7.68 -66.10 8.75
N GLN A 36 6.45 -66.20 8.21
CA GLN A 36 6.15 -66.77 6.90
C GLN A 36 5.82 -65.65 5.90
N PRO A 37 6.09 -65.83 4.59
CA PRO A 37 5.91 -64.77 3.59
C PRO A 37 4.44 -64.44 3.23
N LYS A 38 3.44 -65.03 3.90
CA LYS A 38 2.00 -64.81 3.67
C LYS A 38 1.36 -64.08 4.85
N VAL A 39 1.67 -62.79 5.01
CA VAL A 39 1.06 -61.93 6.03
C VAL A 39 0.11 -60.96 5.37
N GLU A 40 -1.10 -60.85 5.90
CA GLU A 40 -2.11 -59.89 5.47
C GLU A 40 -2.33 -58.81 6.53
N LYS A 41 -2.75 -57.61 6.10
CA LYS A 41 -2.95 -56.43 6.97
C LYS A 41 -3.78 -56.70 8.23
N HIS A 42 -4.80 -57.55 8.11
CA HIS A 42 -5.72 -57.88 9.20
C HIS A 42 -5.05 -58.72 10.31
N HIS A 43 -4.09 -59.58 9.97
CA HIS A 43 -3.33 -60.38 10.95
C HIS A 43 -2.44 -59.50 11.82
N THR A 44 -1.83 -58.47 11.24
CA THR A 44 -0.98 -57.50 11.93
C THR A 44 -1.79 -56.62 12.89
N ALA A 45 -2.97 -56.15 12.47
CA ALA A 45 -3.87 -55.37 13.31
C ALA A 45 -4.43 -56.19 14.49
N LEU A 46 -4.70 -57.47 14.29
CA LEU A 46 -5.18 -58.37 15.34
C LEU A 46 -4.07 -58.69 16.35
N LEU A 47 -2.83 -58.90 15.87
CA LEU A 47 -1.65 -59.11 16.71
C LEU A 47 -1.39 -57.90 17.62
N LEU A 48 -1.46 -56.69 17.06
CA LEU A 48 -1.37 -55.44 17.80
C LEU A 48 -2.45 -55.36 18.90
N ASN A 49 -3.72 -55.57 18.55
CA ASN A 49 -4.82 -55.57 19.51
C ASN A 49 -4.60 -56.60 20.63
N CYS A 50 -4.02 -57.75 20.31
CA CYS A 50 -3.65 -58.76 21.30
C CYS A 50 -2.51 -58.28 22.21
N TYR A 51 -1.46 -57.64 21.68
CA TYR A 51 -0.40 -57.05 22.51
C TYR A 51 -0.89 -55.89 23.39
N ILE A 52 -1.78 -55.05 22.86
CA ILE A 52 -2.44 -53.98 23.64
C ILE A 52 -3.25 -54.58 24.79
N LYS A 53 -4.00 -55.65 24.54
CA LYS A 53 -4.77 -56.34 25.58
C LYS A 53 -3.91 -57.10 26.60
N LEU A 54 -2.81 -57.71 26.18
CA LEU A 54 -1.89 -58.48 27.04
C LEU A 54 -0.91 -57.62 27.84
N ARG A 55 -0.82 -56.32 27.54
CA ARG A 55 0.11 -55.37 28.19
C ARG A 55 1.59 -55.72 28.07
N GLN A 56 1.98 -56.55 27.08
CA GLN A 56 3.36 -56.99 26.84
C GLN A 56 4.04 -56.15 25.75
N PHE A 57 4.33 -54.88 26.08
CA PHE A 57 4.69 -53.88 25.08
C PHE A 57 6.18 -53.80 24.72
N ASP A 58 7.09 -54.15 25.64
CA ASP A 58 8.53 -54.18 25.32
C ASP A 58 8.81 -55.25 24.26
N ASN A 59 8.15 -56.41 24.40
CA ASN A 59 8.16 -57.48 23.40
C ASN A 59 7.56 -57.02 22.07
N PHE A 60 6.53 -56.16 22.09
CA PHE A 60 5.91 -55.60 20.90
C PHE A 60 6.86 -54.66 20.16
N ILE A 61 7.56 -53.76 20.87
CA ILE A 61 8.50 -52.80 20.26
C ILE A 61 9.75 -53.52 19.71
N GLU A 62 10.35 -54.45 20.47
CA GLU A 62 11.49 -55.24 20.02
C GLU A 62 11.14 -56.05 18.75
N LYS A 63 9.92 -56.60 18.70
CA LYS A 63 9.42 -57.32 17.54
C LYS A 63 9.11 -56.38 16.36
N ILE A 64 8.62 -55.17 16.61
CA ILE A 64 8.53 -54.12 15.57
C ILE A 64 9.89 -53.84 14.94
N GLU A 65 10.93 -53.72 15.75
CA GLU A 65 12.29 -53.47 15.27
C GLU A 65 12.85 -54.67 14.50
N LYS A 66 12.59 -55.89 14.97
CA LYS A 66 13.10 -57.14 14.38
C LYS A 66 12.44 -57.51 13.05
N TYR A 67 11.13 -57.29 12.91
CA TYR A 67 10.38 -57.68 11.73
C TYR A 67 10.37 -56.61 10.63
N GLY A 68 10.97 -55.44 10.87
CA GLY A 68 11.21 -54.43 9.84
C GLY A 68 9.94 -54.08 9.07
N PHE A 69 8.87 -53.71 9.79
CA PHE A 69 7.55 -53.50 9.19
C PHE A 69 7.59 -52.45 8.07
N GLU A 70 7.58 -52.94 6.82
CA GLU A 70 7.31 -52.16 5.62
C GLU A 70 5.91 -51.56 5.75
N SER A 71 5.80 -50.27 5.43
CA SER A 71 4.64 -49.41 5.70
C SER A 71 3.32 -49.87 5.06
N GLU A 72 3.34 -50.86 4.17
CA GLU A 72 2.17 -51.27 3.41
C GLU A 72 1.27 -52.26 4.16
N LEU A 73 1.80 -53.01 5.14
CA LEU A 73 1.06 -54.04 5.88
C LEU A 73 0.53 -53.57 7.24
N PHE A 74 0.92 -52.38 7.70
CA PHE A 74 0.70 -51.91 9.07
C PHE A 74 0.06 -50.52 9.08
N ASP A 75 -1.16 -50.42 9.61
CA ASP A 75 -1.81 -49.13 9.86
C ASP A 75 -1.33 -48.56 11.21
N ILE A 76 -0.17 -47.89 11.14
CA ILE A 76 0.49 -47.23 12.28
C ILE A 76 -0.46 -46.21 12.93
N GLU A 77 -1.29 -45.52 12.15
CA GLU A 77 -2.19 -44.49 12.66
C GLU A 77 -3.32 -45.09 13.50
N THR A 78 -3.87 -46.22 13.08
CA THR A 78 -4.83 -46.99 13.90
C THR A 78 -4.16 -47.48 15.18
N ALA A 79 -2.92 -47.96 15.10
CA ALA A 79 -2.19 -48.40 16.29
C ALA A 79 -1.93 -47.29 17.30
N ILE A 80 -1.56 -46.10 16.83
CA ILE A 80 -1.39 -44.93 17.69
C ILE A 80 -2.72 -44.54 18.32
N ARG A 81 -3.83 -44.54 17.56
CA ARG A 81 -5.18 -44.23 18.09
C ARG A 81 -5.62 -45.23 19.16
N GLU A 82 -5.43 -46.53 18.94
CA GLU A 82 -5.75 -47.57 19.92
C GLU A 82 -4.91 -47.42 21.20
N CYS A 83 -3.61 -47.18 21.07
CA CYS A 83 -2.72 -46.92 22.21
C CYS A 83 -3.11 -45.66 23.00
N ARG A 84 -3.52 -44.58 22.31
CA ARG A 84 -4.05 -43.36 22.96
C ARG A 84 -5.36 -43.63 23.70
N SER A 85 -6.31 -44.35 23.08
CA SER A 85 -7.58 -44.71 23.71
C SER A 85 -7.43 -45.61 24.95
N SER A 86 -6.36 -46.41 24.97
CA SER A 86 -6.01 -47.29 26.07
C SER A 86 -5.10 -46.63 27.13
N ASN A 87 -4.85 -45.31 27.01
CA ASN A 87 -4.01 -44.49 27.90
C ASN A 87 -2.51 -44.90 27.98
N TYR A 88 -1.98 -45.50 26.92
CA TYR A 88 -0.55 -45.89 26.82
C TYR A 88 0.24 -44.84 26.02
N LEU A 89 0.34 -43.63 26.57
CA LEU A 89 0.84 -42.44 25.87
C LEU A 89 2.33 -42.53 25.50
N ASP A 90 3.18 -43.10 26.35
CA ASP A 90 4.62 -43.20 26.08
C ASP A 90 4.96 -44.10 24.89
N ILE A 91 4.19 -45.16 24.70
CA ILE A 91 4.35 -46.10 23.60
C ILE A 91 3.84 -45.48 22.31
N ALA A 92 2.68 -44.81 22.37
CA ALA A 92 2.14 -44.05 21.26
C ALA A 92 3.13 -42.99 20.76
N LEU A 93 3.79 -42.27 21.69
CA LEU A 93 4.84 -41.30 21.37
C LEU A 93 6.06 -41.94 20.71
N LYS A 94 6.59 -43.02 21.27
CA LYS A 94 7.76 -43.72 20.69
C LYS A 94 7.48 -44.25 19.28
N MET A 95 6.28 -44.75 19.03
CA MET A 95 5.88 -45.21 17.69
C MET A 95 5.75 -44.03 16.72
N ALA A 96 5.06 -42.97 17.12
CA ALA A 96 4.84 -41.80 16.29
C ALA A 96 6.17 -41.07 15.96
N SER A 97 7.07 -40.95 16.94
CA SER A 97 8.37 -40.29 16.76
C SER A 97 9.27 -41.05 15.78
N LYS A 98 9.27 -42.39 15.82
CA LYS A 98 10.08 -43.22 14.92
C LYS A 98 9.65 -43.14 13.46
N LYS A 99 8.36 -42.94 13.21
CA LYS A 99 7.79 -42.84 11.86
C LYS A 99 7.59 -41.40 11.39
N ASN A 100 8.07 -40.42 12.16
CA ASN A 100 7.94 -38.99 11.87
C ASN A 100 6.47 -38.53 11.69
N ILE A 101 5.54 -39.17 12.41
CA ILE A 101 4.13 -38.76 12.40
C ILE A 101 3.96 -37.61 13.41
N TYR A 102 4.40 -36.42 13.00
CA TYR A 102 4.53 -35.26 13.89
C TYR A 102 3.19 -34.82 14.49
N GLN A 103 2.12 -34.81 13.70
CA GLN A 103 0.78 -34.43 14.17
C GLN A 103 0.32 -35.28 15.36
N ALA A 104 0.52 -36.60 15.29
CA ALA A 104 0.15 -37.52 16.36
C ALA A 104 0.99 -37.30 17.63
N CYS A 105 2.30 -37.06 17.49
CA CYS A 105 3.15 -36.70 18.62
C CYS A 105 2.65 -35.43 19.33
N LEU A 106 2.34 -34.38 18.58
CA LEU A 106 1.86 -33.12 19.14
C LEU A 106 0.50 -33.25 19.80
N GLN A 107 -0.42 -34.00 19.21
CA GLN A 107 -1.71 -34.27 19.85
C GLN A 107 -1.55 -35.00 21.19
N ILE A 108 -0.61 -35.95 21.27
CA ILE A 108 -0.34 -36.66 22.52
C ILE A 108 0.26 -35.72 23.58
N TYR A 109 1.27 -34.90 23.21
CA TYR A 109 1.86 -33.97 24.16
C TYR A 109 0.88 -32.90 24.64
N ILE A 110 0.10 -32.31 23.73
CA ILE A 110 -0.75 -31.14 24.01
C ILE A 110 -2.05 -31.56 24.70
N PHE A 111 -2.75 -32.57 24.18
CA PHE A 111 -4.09 -32.93 24.66
C PHE A 111 -4.08 -34.08 25.66
N ASP A 112 -3.26 -35.11 25.44
CA ASP A 112 -3.32 -36.30 26.28
C ASP A 112 -2.44 -36.15 27.54
N LYS A 113 -1.23 -35.59 27.38
CA LYS A 113 -0.28 -35.34 28.49
C LYS A 113 -0.37 -33.94 29.10
N ALA A 114 -0.95 -32.97 28.40
CA ALA A 114 -0.93 -31.55 28.76
C ALA A 114 0.48 -30.96 29.00
N GLU A 115 1.51 -31.56 28.40
CA GLU A 115 2.91 -31.14 28.48
C GLU A 115 3.25 -30.23 27.29
N CYS A 116 2.68 -29.03 27.28
CA CYS A 116 2.87 -28.07 26.17
C CYS A 116 4.34 -27.62 26.02
N GLY A 117 5.12 -27.59 27.10
CA GLY A 117 6.55 -27.32 27.04
C GLY A 117 7.31 -28.38 26.24
N ALA A 118 7.06 -29.66 26.50
CA ALA A 118 7.65 -30.76 25.75
C ALA A 118 7.19 -30.76 24.27
N ALA A 119 5.94 -30.38 24.01
CA ALA A 119 5.45 -30.18 22.65
C ALA A 119 6.25 -29.09 21.91
N LEU A 120 6.51 -27.95 22.54
CA LEU A 120 7.28 -26.85 21.95
C LEU A 120 8.75 -27.23 21.75
N GLU A 121 9.37 -27.96 22.68
CA GLU A 121 10.71 -28.53 22.48
C GLU A 121 10.73 -29.50 21.30
N TYR A 122 9.71 -30.35 21.17
CA TYR A 122 9.57 -31.25 20.02
C TYR A 122 9.42 -30.49 18.70
N ILE A 123 8.62 -29.41 18.67
CA ILE A 123 8.51 -28.51 17.51
C ILE A 123 9.85 -27.86 17.21
N ARG A 124 10.59 -27.39 18.22
CA ARG A 124 11.89 -26.72 18.06
C ARG A 124 12.94 -27.68 17.53
N ASP A 125 13.07 -28.85 18.12
CA ASP A 125 14.24 -29.72 17.95
C ASP A 125 14.03 -30.81 16.89
N THR A 126 12.82 -31.34 16.71
CA THR A 126 12.59 -32.56 15.91
C THR A 126 11.86 -32.33 14.60
N ILE A 127 10.83 -31.45 14.57
CA ILE A 127 10.01 -31.25 13.38
C ILE A 127 10.82 -30.58 12.27
N ILE A 128 10.64 -31.01 11.01
CA ILE A 128 11.29 -30.39 9.86
C ILE A 128 10.82 -28.94 9.65
N LEU A 129 11.72 -28.06 9.21
CA LEU A 129 11.47 -26.61 9.13
C LEU A 129 10.23 -26.25 8.30
N GLU A 130 9.96 -26.99 7.22
CA GLU A 130 8.80 -26.78 6.33
C GLU A 130 7.45 -26.96 7.04
N GLU A 131 7.38 -27.90 7.98
CA GLU A 131 6.13 -28.21 8.68
C GLU A 131 5.99 -27.47 10.02
N LYS A 132 7.09 -26.99 10.63
CA LYS A 132 7.06 -26.26 11.91
C LYS A 132 6.00 -25.15 11.92
N ALA A 133 5.95 -24.34 10.85
CA ALA A 133 4.99 -23.24 10.73
C ALA A 133 3.54 -23.73 10.71
N ASN A 134 3.25 -24.84 10.04
CA ASN A 134 1.89 -25.37 9.93
C ASN A 134 1.39 -25.88 11.28
N TYR A 135 2.22 -26.62 12.02
CA TYR A 135 1.83 -27.09 13.35
C TYR A 135 1.74 -25.98 14.39
N LEU A 136 2.58 -24.95 14.31
CA LEU A 136 2.43 -23.75 15.14
C LEU A 136 1.11 -23.02 14.84
N LYS A 137 0.64 -23.00 13.59
CA LYS A 137 -0.66 -22.41 13.24
C LYS A 137 -1.83 -23.26 13.74
N GLU A 138 -1.73 -24.59 13.63
CA GLU A 138 -2.78 -25.54 14.04
C GLU A 138 -2.93 -25.59 15.57
N PHE A 139 -1.83 -25.74 16.30
CA PHE A 139 -1.84 -25.95 17.75
C PHE A 139 -1.45 -24.71 18.57
N GLY A 140 -1.12 -23.59 17.90
CA GLY A 140 -0.56 -22.40 18.55
C GLY A 140 -1.46 -21.80 19.62
N LEU A 141 -2.79 -21.80 19.43
CA LEU A 141 -3.74 -21.27 20.41
C LEU A 141 -3.63 -21.99 21.76
N GLU A 142 -3.61 -23.32 21.73
CA GLU A 142 -3.49 -24.19 22.89
C GLU A 142 -2.11 -24.05 23.54
N LEU A 143 -1.04 -23.96 22.74
CA LEU A 143 0.31 -23.70 23.23
C LEU A 143 0.42 -22.33 23.91
N MET A 144 -0.20 -21.29 23.32
CA MET A 144 -0.24 -19.94 23.89
C MET A 144 -1.02 -19.89 25.21
N ARG A 145 -2.06 -20.74 25.36
CA ARG A 145 -2.81 -20.83 26.63
C ARG A 145 -1.99 -21.38 27.78
N SER A 146 -1.16 -22.39 27.52
CA SER A 146 -0.36 -23.05 28.56
C SER A 146 0.99 -22.38 28.77
N GLU A 147 1.75 -22.16 27.68
CA GLU A 147 3.14 -21.70 27.69
C GLU A 147 3.34 -20.50 26.76
N PRO A 148 2.78 -19.32 27.10
CA PRO A 148 2.75 -18.16 26.20
C PRO A 148 4.13 -17.58 25.91
N GLN A 149 5.04 -17.57 26.89
CA GLN A 149 6.38 -17.03 26.73
C GLN A 149 7.21 -17.89 25.77
N PHE A 150 7.18 -19.21 25.95
CA PHE A 150 7.93 -20.13 25.10
C PHE A 150 7.34 -20.20 23.68
N THR A 151 6.00 -20.17 23.56
CA THR A 151 5.32 -20.10 22.26
C THR A 151 5.72 -18.84 21.48
N LEU A 152 5.73 -17.67 22.13
CA LEU A 152 6.17 -16.42 21.50
C LEU A 152 7.64 -16.51 21.05
N GLU A 153 8.52 -17.06 21.90
CA GLU A 153 9.95 -17.20 21.59
C GLU A 153 10.19 -18.08 20.35
N VAL A 154 9.50 -19.24 20.25
CA VAL A 154 9.62 -20.13 19.09
C VAL A 154 9.14 -19.43 17.82
N ILE A 155 8.01 -18.71 17.87
CA ILE A 155 7.50 -17.95 16.73
C ILE A 155 8.48 -16.83 16.34
N GLN A 156 9.01 -16.06 17.29
CA GLN A 156 9.97 -14.98 17.01
C GLN A 156 11.25 -15.51 16.34
N ASN A 157 11.84 -16.58 16.88
CA ASN A 157 13.02 -17.20 16.28
C ASN A 157 12.72 -17.73 14.88
N LEU A 158 11.53 -18.28 14.65
CA LEU A 158 11.12 -18.73 13.31
C LEU A 158 11.03 -17.55 12.34
N ILE A 159 10.46 -16.41 12.74
CA ILE A 159 10.43 -15.21 11.90
C ILE A 159 11.83 -14.65 11.64
N LEU A 160 12.72 -14.63 12.64
CA LEU A 160 14.11 -14.22 12.44
C LEU A 160 14.78 -15.10 11.40
N LEU A 161 14.60 -16.42 11.49
CA LEU A 161 15.13 -17.37 10.51
C LEU A 161 14.59 -17.07 9.11
N ILE A 162 13.30 -16.80 8.97
CA ILE A 162 12.68 -16.42 7.68
C ILE A 162 13.34 -15.16 7.12
N ASN A 163 13.53 -14.13 7.95
CA ASN A 163 14.13 -12.87 7.52
C ASN A 163 15.59 -13.06 7.09
N ILE A 164 16.36 -13.84 7.85
CA ILE A 164 17.74 -14.21 7.50
C ILE A 164 17.76 -14.88 6.12
N VAL A 165 16.93 -15.90 5.91
CA VAL A 165 16.90 -16.65 4.65
C VAL A 165 16.47 -15.77 3.48
N GLN A 166 15.49 -14.90 3.65
CA GLN A 166 15.06 -13.95 2.61
C GLN A 166 16.16 -12.96 2.24
N ASN A 167 16.90 -12.43 3.22
CA ASN A 167 18.03 -11.55 2.95
C ASN A 167 19.18 -12.29 2.23
N LEU A 168 19.45 -13.55 2.61
CA LEU A 168 20.43 -14.39 1.93
C LEU A 168 20.02 -14.68 0.46
N LYS A 169 18.74 -14.98 0.19
CA LYS A 169 18.21 -15.17 -1.18
C LYS A 169 18.50 -13.94 -2.05
N LYS A 170 18.20 -12.74 -1.56
CA LYS A 170 18.46 -11.47 -2.27
C LYS A 170 19.96 -11.26 -2.56
N GLN A 171 20.85 -11.67 -1.65
CA GLN A 171 22.31 -11.58 -1.83
C GLN A 171 22.84 -12.62 -2.84
N PHE A 172 22.24 -13.82 -2.86
CA PHE A 172 22.59 -14.87 -3.80
C PHE A 172 22.23 -14.49 -5.24
N GLU A 173 21.05 -13.90 -5.46
CA GLU A 173 20.60 -13.40 -6.76
C GLU A 173 21.48 -12.25 -7.30
N SER A 174 22.22 -11.55 -6.42
CA SER A 174 23.10 -10.42 -6.77
C SER A 174 24.60 -10.78 -6.92
N ARG A 175 24.95 -12.07 -7.09
CA ARG A 175 26.32 -12.59 -7.36
C ARG A 175 27.36 -12.31 -6.25
N LYS A 176 26.99 -12.46 -4.98
CA LYS A 176 27.95 -12.75 -3.89
C LYS A 176 27.46 -13.94 -3.08
N GLY A 177 27.76 -15.15 -3.56
CA GLY A 177 27.42 -16.40 -2.88
C GLY A 177 28.06 -16.48 -1.49
N ILE A 178 27.30 -17.03 -0.54
CA ILE A 178 27.80 -17.42 0.78
C ILE A 178 27.94 -18.95 0.74
N ASP A 179 29.19 -19.41 0.72
CA ASP A 179 29.53 -20.85 0.74
C ASP A 179 29.68 -21.39 2.18
N SER A 180 29.58 -20.55 3.23
CA SER A 180 29.72 -21.00 4.63
C SER A 180 28.92 -20.18 5.66
N LEU A 181 28.51 -20.86 6.75
CA LEU A 181 27.78 -20.32 7.92
C LEU A 181 28.60 -19.26 8.70
N ASP A 182 29.90 -19.14 8.44
CA ASP A 182 30.83 -18.23 9.11
C ASP A 182 30.62 -16.76 8.75
N ARG A 183 29.85 -16.48 7.71
CA ARG A 183 29.49 -15.11 7.30
C ARG A 183 28.24 -14.56 7.99
N LEU A 184 27.52 -15.40 8.74
CA LEU A 184 26.37 -14.97 9.53
C LEU A 184 26.84 -14.21 10.79
N THR A 185 26.08 -13.20 11.21
CA THR A 185 26.36 -12.49 12.47
C THR A 185 26.15 -13.43 13.66
N GLN A 186 26.74 -13.09 14.81
CA GLN A 186 26.60 -13.90 16.03
C GLN A 186 25.13 -14.13 16.42
N GLU A 187 24.25 -13.17 16.17
CA GLU A 187 22.80 -13.28 16.42
C GLU A 187 22.13 -14.25 15.45
N GLN A 188 22.49 -14.21 14.17
CA GLN A 188 21.96 -15.13 13.16
C GLN A 188 22.38 -16.57 13.44
N GLN A 189 23.61 -16.78 13.90
CA GLN A 189 24.10 -18.11 14.32
C GLN A 189 23.35 -18.64 15.54
N LYS A 190 22.90 -17.78 16.47
CA LYS A 190 22.08 -18.21 17.61
C LYS A 190 20.74 -18.77 17.13
N VAL A 191 20.06 -18.08 16.22
CA VAL A 191 18.79 -18.54 15.64
C VAL A 191 18.98 -19.85 14.88
N TRP A 192 20.10 -20.00 14.17
CA TRP A 192 20.42 -21.24 13.45
C TRP A 192 20.59 -22.44 14.40
N LYS A 193 21.32 -22.23 15.49
CA LYS A 193 21.53 -23.24 16.54
C LYS A 193 20.25 -23.55 17.31
N TYR A 194 19.36 -22.57 17.48
CA TYR A 194 18.10 -22.75 18.18
C TYR A 194 17.22 -23.85 17.58
N PHE A 195 17.23 -24.00 16.25
CA PHE A 195 16.47 -25.05 15.55
C PHE A 195 17.31 -26.27 15.16
N ASN A 196 18.52 -26.42 15.72
CA ASN A 196 19.46 -27.53 15.42
C ASN A 196 19.73 -27.73 13.92
N LEU A 197 19.75 -26.66 13.13
CA LEU A 197 19.93 -26.74 11.69
C LEU A 197 21.39 -27.04 11.32
N THR A 198 21.61 -28.04 10.47
CA THR A 198 22.96 -28.40 9.98
C THR A 198 23.31 -27.67 8.69
N ASN A 199 24.61 -27.59 8.37
CA ASN A 199 25.12 -26.91 7.18
C ASN A 199 24.54 -27.51 5.88
N ASP A 200 24.28 -28.81 5.84
CA ASP A 200 23.76 -29.49 4.65
C ASP A 200 22.31 -29.05 4.31
N GLN A 201 21.57 -28.55 5.30
CA GLN A 201 20.21 -28.06 5.09
C GLN A 201 20.16 -26.65 4.50
N LEU A 202 21.28 -25.90 4.43
CA LEU A 202 21.33 -24.56 3.82
C LEU A 202 20.82 -24.57 2.37
N ALA A 203 21.21 -25.58 1.59
CA ALA A 203 20.82 -25.68 0.18
C ALA A 203 19.29 -25.84 0.03
N ASN A 204 18.68 -26.66 0.88
CA ASN A 204 17.24 -26.93 0.87
C ASN A 204 16.44 -25.76 1.45
N ILE A 205 17.00 -25.01 2.40
CA ILE A 205 16.36 -23.83 3.00
C ILE A 205 16.03 -22.75 1.94
N TYR A 206 16.81 -22.66 0.87
CA TYR A 206 16.50 -21.75 -0.24
C TYR A 206 15.27 -22.17 -1.05
N SER A 207 14.90 -23.46 -1.10
CA SER A 207 13.68 -23.91 -1.78
C SER A 207 12.41 -23.82 -0.93
N ILE A 208 12.55 -23.63 0.39
CA ILE A 208 11.39 -23.54 1.30
C ILE A 208 10.60 -22.26 1.02
N THR A 209 9.27 -22.43 0.91
CA THR A 209 8.31 -21.33 0.94
C THR A 209 7.92 -21.06 2.38
N PHE A 210 8.35 -19.93 2.90
CA PHE A 210 8.06 -19.56 4.29
C PHE A 210 6.68 -18.95 4.45
N CYS A 211 6.03 -19.30 5.55
CA CYS A 211 4.78 -18.70 6.02
C CYS A 211 4.96 -17.21 6.31
N LYS A 212 3.90 -16.41 6.11
CA LYS A 212 3.98 -14.97 6.38
C LYS A 212 3.79 -14.67 7.86
N PRO A 213 4.44 -13.63 8.43
CA PRO A 213 4.31 -13.30 9.85
C PRO A 213 2.86 -13.00 10.29
N ASP A 214 2.04 -12.43 9.41
CA ASP A 214 0.63 -12.13 9.71
C ASP A 214 -0.24 -13.38 9.91
N GLU A 215 0.17 -14.54 9.38
CA GLU A 215 -0.53 -15.81 9.57
C GLU A 215 -0.42 -16.36 11.01
N PHE A 216 0.45 -15.81 11.86
CA PHE A 216 0.54 -16.18 13.27
C PHE A 216 -0.33 -15.31 14.18
N LEU A 217 -0.98 -14.26 13.65
CA LEU A 217 -1.73 -13.30 14.47
C LEU A 217 -2.91 -13.93 15.21
N HIS A 218 -3.53 -14.98 14.65
CA HIS A 218 -4.66 -15.67 15.30
C HIS A 218 -4.27 -16.39 16.59
N ILE A 219 -3.01 -16.81 16.71
CA ILE A 219 -2.48 -17.54 17.88
C ILE A 219 -2.58 -16.70 19.15
N PHE A 220 -2.48 -15.38 19.01
CA PHE A 220 -2.54 -14.45 20.14
C PHE A 220 -3.98 -14.03 20.50
N GLY A 221 -5.00 -14.71 19.96
CA GLY A 221 -6.40 -14.44 20.27
C GLY A 221 -6.69 -14.52 21.77
N GLY A 222 -6.99 -13.36 22.39
CA GLY A 222 -7.23 -13.24 23.83
C GLY A 222 -6.00 -12.88 24.67
N TYR A 223 -4.80 -12.86 24.09
CA TYR A 223 -3.52 -12.60 24.77
C TYR A 223 -2.90 -11.27 24.30
N ASN A 224 -3.57 -10.16 24.60
CA ASN A 224 -3.23 -8.82 24.12
C ASN A 224 -1.79 -8.39 24.41
N SER A 225 -1.26 -8.69 25.59
CA SER A 225 0.13 -8.36 25.96
C SER A 225 1.17 -9.07 25.09
N TYR A 226 0.90 -10.33 24.71
CA TYR A 226 1.79 -11.11 23.86
C TYR A 226 1.64 -10.73 22.38
N LEU A 227 0.42 -10.40 21.94
CA LEU A 227 0.17 -9.82 20.62
C LEU A 227 0.97 -8.53 20.43
N GLU A 228 0.95 -7.63 21.41
CA GLU A 228 1.70 -6.38 21.36
C GLU A 228 3.20 -6.61 21.28
N ARG A 229 3.74 -7.52 22.11
CA ARG A 229 5.16 -7.90 22.08
C ARG A 229 5.56 -8.47 20.72
N TYR A 230 4.71 -9.30 20.13
CA TYR A 230 4.94 -9.88 18.81
C TYR A 230 4.95 -8.81 17.72
N LEU A 231 3.92 -7.97 17.66
CA LEU A 231 3.84 -6.89 16.67
C LEU A 231 4.99 -5.90 16.80
N ARG A 232 5.37 -5.54 18.04
CA ARG A 232 6.53 -4.67 18.30
C ARG A 232 7.81 -5.29 17.77
N PHE A 233 8.04 -6.57 18.06
CA PHE A 233 9.16 -7.33 17.52
C PHE A 233 9.19 -7.30 15.98
N LEU A 234 8.04 -7.47 15.31
CA LEU A 234 7.97 -7.43 13.85
C LEU A 234 8.31 -6.03 13.27
N ILE A 235 7.98 -4.96 13.98
CA ILE A 235 8.21 -3.58 13.52
C ILE A 235 9.63 -3.09 13.82
N GLU A 236 10.17 -3.42 15.00
CA GLU A 236 11.45 -2.90 15.50
C GLU A 236 12.65 -3.75 15.05
N GLU A 237 12.54 -5.08 15.14
CA GLU A 237 13.67 -6.01 14.95
C GLU A 237 13.74 -6.57 13.53
N CYS A 238 12.62 -6.61 12.80
CA CYS A 238 12.55 -7.21 11.47
C CYS A 238 12.46 -6.16 10.36
N LYS A 239 13.22 -6.38 9.28
CA LYS A 239 13.18 -5.55 8.06
C LYS A 239 12.74 -6.36 6.85
N ASN A 240 12.05 -5.72 5.90
CA ASN A 240 11.61 -6.29 4.61
C ASN A 240 10.74 -7.55 4.74
N LEU A 241 9.82 -7.54 5.70
CA LEU A 241 8.89 -8.65 5.91
C LEU A 241 7.88 -8.75 4.76
N PRO A 242 7.39 -9.97 4.44
CA PRO A 242 6.23 -10.10 3.57
C PRO A 242 4.99 -9.54 4.30
N ASN A 243 4.14 -8.83 3.56
CA ASN A 243 2.89 -8.27 4.06
C ASN A 243 3.03 -7.28 5.24
N GLU A 244 4.09 -6.46 5.24
CA GLU A 244 4.31 -5.40 6.26
C GLU A 244 3.06 -4.54 6.49
N MET A 245 2.29 -4.25 5.45
CA MET A 245 1.06 -3.47 5.56
C MET A 245 0.04 -4.05 6.53
N ALA A 246 -0.21 -5.36 6.48
CA ALA A 246 -1.14 -6.01 7.40
C ALA A 246 -0.66 -5.95 8.85
N ILE A 247 0.67 -6.06 9.07
CA ILE A 247 1.28 -5.98 10.40
C ILE A 247 1.10 -4.57 10.98
N PHE A 248 1.41 -3.53 10.19
CA PHE A 248 1.22 -2.14 10.62
C PHE A 248 -0.26 -1.84 10.89
N HIS A 249 -1.16 -2.23 9.98
CA HIS A 249 -2.60 -2.05 10.19
C HIS A 249 -3.12 -2.76 11.44
N ARG A 250 -2.65 -3.98 11.72
CA ARG A 250 -3.01 -4.67 12.96
C ARG A 250 -2.45 -3.98 14.19
N TYR A 251 -1.23 -3.45 14.14
CA TYR A 251 -0.63 -2.68 15.23
C TYR A 251 -1.39 -1.38 15.51
N PHE A 252 -1.76 -0.63 14.46
CA PHE A 252 -2.61 0.54 14.61
C PHE A 252 -3.99 0.17 15.19
N SER A 253 -4.65 -0.86 14.65
CA SER A 253 -5.93 -1.36 15.18
C SER A 253 -5.84 -1.73 16.65
N TYR A 254 -4.78 -2.43 17.06
CA TYR A 254 -4.57 -2.82 18.45
C TYR A 254 -4.50 -1.61 19.39
N HIS A 255 -3.72 -0.58 19.04
CA HIS A 255 -3.63 0.64 19.87
C HIS A 255 -4.89 1.49 19.83
N LEU A 256 -5.63 1.50 18.72
CA LEU A 256 -6.94 2.16 18.62
C LEU A 256 -8.02 1.46 19.46
N GLU A 257 -8.05 0.13 19.46
CA GLU A 257 -8.94 -0.66 20.33
C GLU A 257 -8.66 -0.36 21.82
N ARG A 258 -7.40 -0.18 22.22
CA ARG A 258 -7.01 0.23 23.58
C ARG A 258 -7.40 1.69 23.89
N PHE A 259 -7.21 2.58 22.91
CA PHE A 259 -7.63 3.97 23.00
C PHE A 259 -9.15 4.07 23.26
N GLU A 260 -9.97 3.31 22.53
CA GLU A 260 -11.43 3.27 22.73
C GLU A 260 -11.83 2.76 24.12
N ARG A 261 -11.13 1.72 24.61
CA ARG A 261 -11.32 1.18 25.97
C ARG A 261 -10.82 2.11 27.07
N LYS A 262 -10.19 3.24 26.71
CA LYS A 262 -9.55 4.21 27.63
C LYS A 262 -8.42 3.60 28.47
N GLU A 263 -7.78 2.56 27.97
CA GLU A 263 -6.64 1.91 28.60
C GLU A 263 -5.34 2.53 28.06
N GLU A 264 -4.50 3.07 28.93
CA GLU A 264 -3.16 3.61 28.57
C GLU A 264 -3.17 4.57 27.36
N VAL A 265 -4.23 5.38 27.23
CA VAL A 265 -4.49 6.29 26.10
C VAL A 265 -3.23 7.02 25.63
N LYS A 266 -2.53 7.71 26.53
CA LYS A 266 -1.33 8.50 26.19
C LYS A 266 -0.18 7.66 25.62
N GLU A 267 -0.07 6.40 26.02
CA GLU A 267 0.98 5.51 25.52
C GLU A 267 0.62 5.00 24.13
N SER A 268 -0.63 4.57 23.93
CA SER A 268 -1.14 4.18 22.61
C SER A 268 -1.06 5.33 21.60
N GLU A 269 -1.44 6.55 21.99
CA GLU A 269 -1.29 7.75 21.15
C GLU A 269 0.17 7.98 20.74
N LYS A 270 1.10 7.96 21.71
CA LYS A 270 2.53 8.16 21.43
C LYS A 270 3.07 7.11 20.47
N ARG A 271 2.69 5.84 20.64
CA ARG A 271 3.15 4.73 19.80
C ARG A 271 2.60 4.78 18.38
N ILE A 272 1.33 5.19 18.22
CA ILE A 272 0.75 5.43 16.90
C ILE A 272 1.49 6.59 16.22
N MET A 273 1.65 7.71 16.94
CA MET A 273 2.25 8.92 16.38
C MET A 273 3.72 8.74 16.03
N SER A 274 4.51 8.01 16.83
CA SER A 274 5.92 7.74 16.52
C SER A 274 6.09 7.00 15.19
N LEU A 275 5.17 6.08 14.85
CA LEU A 275 5.21 5.35 13.59
C LEU A 275 4.69 6.16 12.40
N LEU A 276 3.71 7.04 12.62
CA LEU A 276 3.18 7.94 11.58
C LEU A 276 4.19 9.02 11.18
N LEU A 277 4.93 9.56 12.16
CA LEU A 277 5.90 10.63 11.97
C LEU A 277 7.22 10.14 11.35
N ASP A 278 7.51 8.83 11.40
CA ASP A 278 8.69 8.26 10.74
C ASP A 278 8.42 8.06 9.24
N ASP A 279 9.05 8.89 8.42
CA ASP A 279 8.91 8.87 6.96
C ASP A 279 9.38 7.54 6.33
N LYS A 280 10.21 6.75 7.03
CA LYS A 280 10.62 5.41 6.54
C LYS A 280 9.45 4.43 6.49
N ASN A 281 8.39 4.67 7.26
CA ASN A 281 7.25 3.77 7.35
C ASN A 281 6.11 4.19 6.42
N GLU A 282 6.25 5.28 5.67
CA GLU A 282 5.18 5.84 4.86
C GLU A 282 4.67 4.89 3.75
N SER A 283 5.53 4.02 3.24
CA SER A 283 5.17 2.97 2.28
C SER A 283 4.62 1.69 2.92
N LYS A 284 4.66 1.58 4.25
CA LYS A 284 4.31 0.37 5.01
C LYS A 284 2.88 0.35 5.51
N TYR A 285 2.09 1.39 5.24
CA TYR A 285 0.67 1.42 5.61
C TYR A 285 -0.15 2.18 4.57
N ASP A 286 -1.39 1.73 4.36
CA ASP A 286 -2.38 2.49 3.58
C ASP A 286 -2.92 3.67 4.41
N LYS A 287 -2.60 4.89 3.97
CA LYS A 287 -3.02 6.16 4.59
C LYS A 287 -4.54 6.36 4.58
N ASN A 288 -5.23 5.97 3.50
CA ASN A 288 -6.68 6.13 3.39
C ASN A 288 -7.40 5.17 4.32
N HIS A 289 -6.93 3.92 4.37
CA HIS A 289 -7.45 2.93 5.32
C HIS A 289 -7.31 3.42 6.77
N LEU A 290 -6.13 3.92 7.15
CA LEU A 290 -5.91 4.45 8.49
C LEU A 290 -6.74 5.71 8.78
N LEU A 291 -6.94 6.58 7.79
CA LEU A 291 -7.78 7.77 7.97
C LEU A 291 -9.22 7.38 8.29
N VAL A 292 -9.77 6.36 7.63
CA VAL A 292 -11.09 5.81 7.94
C VAL A 292 -11.11 5.22 9.35
N GLN A 293 -10.11 4.40 9.73
CA GLN A 293 -10.02 3.85 11.07
C GLN A 293 -9.96 4.94 12.14
N PHE A 294 -9.09 5.94 11.98
CA PHE A 294 -8.96 7.03 12.96
C PHE A 294 -10.24 7.87 13.07
N LYS A 295 -10.98 8.07 11.96
CA LYS A 295 -12.30 8.70 11.98
C LYS A 295 -13.31 7.85 12.77
N ILE A 296 -13.30 6.51 12.63
CA ILE A 296 -14.17 5.61 13.40
C ILE A 296 -13.89 5.69 14.90
N TYR A 297 -12.62 5.65 15.29
CA TYR A 297 -12.19 5.70 16.70
C TYR A 297 -12.08 7.12 17.27
N ASN A 298 -12.41 8.17 16.51
CA ASN A 298 -12.25 9.57 16.88
C ASN A 298 -10.83 9.95 17.34
N PHE A 299 -9.78 9.35 16.75
CA PHE A 299 -8.39 9.64 17.10
C PHE A 299 -7.91 10.93 16.40
N THR A 300 -8.03 12.07 17.08
CA THR A 300 -7.95 13.37 16.41
C THR A 300 -6.54 13.76 15.94
N GLU A 301 -5.52 13.47 16.73
CA GLU A 301 -4.13 13.78 16.38
C GLU A 301 -3.68 13.00 15.13
N GLY A 302 -4.06 11.73 15.03
CA GLY A 302 -3.78 10.89 13.87
C GLY A 302 -4.50 11.36 12.61
N ILE A 303 -5.76 11.81 12.72
CA ILE A 303 -6.51 12.37 11.59
C ILE A 303 -5.80 13.62 11.05
N ILE A 304 -5.42 14.56 11.92
CA ILE A 304 -4.71 15.78 11.51
C ILE A 304 -3.39 15.42 10.83
N CYS A 305 -2.62 14.50 11.41
CA CYS A 305 -1.34 14.05 10.85
C CYS A 305 -1.50 13.44 9.45
N LEU A 306 -2.47 12.52 9.27
CA LEU A 306 -2.71 11.87 7.98
C LEU A 306 -3.22 12.85 6.93
N LEU A 307 -4.13 13.76 7.29
CA LEU A 307 -4.64 14.77 6.35
C LEU A 307 -3.53 15.72 5.88
N LYS A 308 -2.62 16.11 6.79
CA LYS A 308 -1.41 16.88 6.43
C LYS A 308 -0.50 16.08 5.47
N LYS A 309 -0.24 14.80 5.75
CA LYS A 309 0.59 13.92 4.89
C LYS A 309 -0.06 13.62 3.53
N LEU A 310 -1.38 13.56 3.44
CA LEU A 310 -2.13 13.38 2.19
C LEU A 310 -2.33 14.67 1.41
N GLN A 311 -1.93 15.83 1.97
CA GLN A 311 -2.17 17.15 1.40
C GLN A 311 -3.67 17.46 1.17
N MET A 312 -4.57 16.80 1.92
CA MET A 312 -6.01 16.99 1.83
C MET A 312 -6.46 18.17 2.71
N ARG A 313 -6.08 19.38 2.31
CA ARG A 313 -6.25 20.60 3.11
C ARG A 313 -7.71 21.00 3.29
N GLU A 314 -8.55 20.81 2.27
CA GLU A 314 -9.99 21.06 2.37
C GLU A 314 -10.68 20.14 3.40
N GLU A 315 -10.31 18.85 3.42
CA GLU A 315 -10.81 17.92 4.44
C GLU A 315 -10.31 18.28 5.83
N LEU A 316 -9.06 18.74 5.96
CA LEU A 316 -8.51 19.21 7.22
C LEU A 316 -9.24 20.45 7.74
N LEU A 317 -9.55 21.40 6.85
CA LEU A 317 -10.36 22.56 7.18
C LEU A 317 -11.77 22.14 7.64
N ASN A 318 -12.42 21.23 6.92
CA ASN A 318 -13.74 20.69 7.29
C ASN A 318 -13.71 19.95 8.63
N PHE A 319 -12.61 19.27 8.95
CA PHE A 319 -12.39 18.63 10.24
C PHE A 319 -12.30 19.67 11.38
N TYR A 320 -11.52 20.73 11.20
CA TYR A 320 -11.47 21.83 12.18
C TYR A 320 -12.80 22.57 12.32
N ILE A 321 -13.55 22.74 11.22
CA ILE A 321 -14.92 23.27 11.22
C ILE A 321 -15.85 22.40 12.06
N THR A 322 -15.75 21.08 11.94
CA THR A 322 -16.58 20.13 12.72
C THR A 322 -16.27 20.22 14.22
N LYS A 323 -15.00 20.39 14.58
CA LYS A 323 -14.56 20.61 15.97
C LYS A 323 -14.84 22.02 16.51
N LYS A 324 -15.10 23.00 15.62
CA LYS A 324 -15.24 24.43 15.92
C LYS A 324 -13.94 25.11 16.40
N ASP A 325 -12.80 24.61 15.96
CA ASP A 325 -11.47 25.16 16.27
C ASP A 325 -11.16 26.37 15.36
N ASN A 326 -11.68 27.54 15.73
CA ASN A 326 -11.63 28.75 14.89
C ASN A 326 -10.19 29.26 14.62
N GLU A 327 -9.25 29.07 15.55
CA GLU A 327 -7.86 29.51 15.39
C GLU A 327 -7.11 28.68 14.35
N GLU A 328 -7.24 27.35 14.40
CA GLU A 328 -6.59 26.44 13.45
C GLU A 328 -7.15 26.57 12.03
N ILE A 329 -8.44 26.88 11.89
CA ILE A 329 -9.06 27.22 10.60
C ILE A 329 -8.33 28.39 9.95
N LEU A 330 -8.07 29.45 10.73
CA LEU A 330 -7.39 30.65 10.23
C LEU A 330 -5.92 30.39 9.95
N ASN A 331 -5.23 29.69 10.86
CA ASN A 331 -3.82 29.32 10.67
C ASN A 331 -3.63 28.55 9.34
N LEU A 332 -4.50 27.57 9.08
CA LEU A 332 -4.46 26.78 7.85
C LEU A 332 -4.77 27.62 6.61
N CYS A 333 -5.76 28.51 6.67
CA CYS A 333 -6.06 29.44 5.57
C CYS A 333 -4.91 30.44 5.33
N THR A 334 -4.24 30.92 6.37
CA THR A 334 -3.09 31.84 6.22
C THR A 334 -1.87 31.15 5.63
N GLU A 335 -1.64 29.88 5.97
CA GLU A 335 -0.46 29.14 5.51
C GLU A 335 -0.63 28.65 4.05
N TYR A 336 -1.82 28.18 3.68
CA TYR A 336 -2.04 27.54 2.38
C TYR A 336 -3.03 28.26 1.44
N GLY A 337 -3.71 29.30 1.91
CA GLY A 337 -4.78 29.95 1.16
C GLY A 337 -4.33 30.76 -0.06
N GLU A 338 -3.04 31.09 -0.18
CA GLU A 338 -2.47 31.64 -1.42
C GLU A 338 -2.42 30.58 -2.54
N GLN A 339 -2.11 29.33 -2.19
CA GLN A 339 -2.05 28.19 -3.11
C GLN A 339 -3.45 27.67 -3.42
N GLU A 340 -4.29 27.52 -2.38
CA GLU A 340 -5.64 26.97 -2.46
C GLU A 340 -6.68 27.99 -1.99
N GLN A 341 -7.10 28.83 -2.93
CA GLN A 341 -8.07 29.91 -2.69
C GLN A 341 -9.42 29.43 -2.14
N ASN A 342 -9.82 28.19 -2.46
CA ASN A 342 -11.07 27.60 -2.00
C ASN A 342 -11.12 27.44 -0.47
N LEU A 343 -9.97 27.34 0.21
CA LEU A 343 -9.89 27.27 1.67
C LEU A 343 -10.51 28.52 2.31
N TRP A 344 -10.22 29.71 1.79
CA TRP A 344 -10.81 30.95 2.28
C TRP A 344 -12.31 31.04 2.03
N VAL A 345 -12.79 30.48 0.91
CA VAL A 345 -14.23 30.42 0.59
C VAL A 345 -14.97 29.51 1.56
N LEU A 346 -14.42 28.33 1.85
CA LEU A 346 -14.96 27.39 2.83
C LEU A 346 -14.96 27.97 4.24
N ALA A 347 -13.86 28.62 4.65
CA ALA A 347 -13.76 29.32 5.92
C ALA A 347 -14.82 30.44 6.02
N LEU A 348 -14.96 31.28 4.98
CA LEU A 348 -15.98 32.33 4.93
C LEU A 348 -17.39 31.75 5.06
N LYS A 349 -17.70 30.67 4.33
CA LYS A 349 -19.00 29.99 4.40
C LYS A 349 -19.29 29.47 5.80
N TYR A 350 -18.28 29.02 6.54
CA TYR A 350 -18.43 28.61 7.94
C TYR A 350 -18.64 29.79 8.90
N PHE A 351 -17.82 30.84 8.81
CA PHE A 351 -17.92 32.01 9.69
C PHE A 351 -19.17 32.85 9.42
N ALA A 352 -19.69 32.84 8.19
CA ALA A 352 -20.91 33.54 7.83
C ALA A 352 -22.18 32.88 8.40
N LYS A 353 -22.17 31.58 8.73
CA LYS A 353 -23.35 30.88 9.26
C LYS A 353 -23.90 31.55 10.54
N PRO A 354 -25.24 31.63 10.73
CA PRO A 354 -25.87 32.28 11.88
C PRO A 354 -25.54 31.66 13.24
N GLU A 355 -25.17 30.38 13.26
CA GLU A 355 -24.79 29.65 14.47
C GLU A 355 -23.42 30.08 15.01
N ASN A 356 -22.57 30.69 14.18
CA ASN A 356 -21.20 31.01 14.53
C ASN A 356 -21.10 32.40 15.17
N LYS A 357 -20.64 32.47 16.42
CA LYS A 357 -20.50 33.76 17.13
C LYS A 357 -19.21 34.50 16.77
N ALA A 358 -18.26 33.84 16.12
CA ALA A 358 -16.93 34.36 15.80
C ALA A 358 -16.91 35.24 14.53
N THR A 359 -17.87 36.15 14.42
CA THR A 359 -18.03 37.07 13.26
C THR A 359 -16.89 38.09 13.13
N HIS A 360 -16.07 38.28 14.17
CA HIS A 360 -14.95 39.22 14.17
C HIS A 360 -13.79 38.80 13.25
N TYR A 361 -13.73 37.53 12.82
CA TYR A 361 -12.73 37.07 11.86
C TYR A 361 -13.09 37.37 10.40
N ILE A 362 -14.37 37.66 10.11
CA ILE A 362 -14.87 37.88 8.76
C ILE A 362 -14.16 39.06 8.06
N PRO A 363 -13.95 40.24 8.69
CA PRO A 363 -13.23 41.33 8.05
C PRO A 363 -11.78 40.96 7.67
N ASN A 364 -11.10 40.16 8.49
CA ASN A 364 -9.75 39.70 8.20
C ASN A 364 -9.73 38.72 7.02
N ILE A 365 -10.67 37.77 6.98
CA ILE A 365 -10.85 36.85 5.85
C ILE A 365 -11.13 37.62 4.56
N LEU A 366 -12.03 38.61 4.59
CA LEU A 366 -12.33 39.45 3.43
C LEU A 366 -11.12 40.26 2.96
N LYS A 367 -10.28 40.72 3.89
CA LYS A 367 -9.04 41.43 3.54
C LYS A 367 -8.05 40.52 2.82
N GLU A 368 -7.86 39.28 3.29
CA GLU A 368 -7.00 38.30 2.62
C GLU A 368 -7.59 37.84 1.28
N LEU A 369 -8.90 37.58 1.22
CA LEU A 369 -9.62 37.30 -0.04
C LEU A 369 -9.44 38.41 -1.07
N SER A 370 -9.42 39.68 -0.62
CA SER A 370 -9.20 40.80 -1.54
C SER A 370 -7.82 40.78 -2.18
N LYS A 371 -6.80 40.17 -1.56
CA LYS A 371 -5.46 40.12 -2.18
C LYS A 371 -5.38 39.09 -3.30
N LEU A 372 -6.31 38.14 -3.35
CA LEU A 372 -6.30 37.03 -4.28
C LEU A 372 -6.99 37.44 -5.59
N GLU A 373 -6.23 37.50 -6.68
CA GLU A 373 -6.72 38.00 -7.98
C GLU A 373 -7.75 37.08 -8.67
N SER A 374 -7.83 35.80 -8.29
CA SER A 374 -8.62 34.78 -9.02
C SER A 374 -10.00 34.47 -8.41
N ILE A 375 -10.39 35.09 -7.28
CA ILE A 375 -11.68 34.79 -6.65
C ILE A 375 -12.75 35.74 -7.17
N SER A 376 -13.87 35.18 -7.64
CA SER A 376 -15.03 35.96 -8.05
C SER A 376 -15.65 36.70 -6.87
N SER A 377 -15.60 38.02 -6.92
CA SER A 377 -16.25 38.91 -5.95
C SER A 377 -17.76 38.67 -5.85
N PHE A 378 -18.38 38.14 -6.91
CA PHE A 378 -19.78 37.75 -6.92
C PHE A 378 -20.05 36.51 -6.05
N LEU A 379 -19.15 35.52 -6.05
CA LEU A 379 -19.27 34.33 -5.20
C LEU A 379 -19.25 34.71 -3.71
N ILE A 380 -18.37 35.65 -3.34
CA ILE A 380 -18.29 36.19 -1.97
C ILE A 380 -19.61 36.89 -1.60
N LEU A 381 -20.18 37.68 -2.50
CA LEU A 381 -21.46 38.34 -2.29
C LEU A 381 -22.62 37.35 -2.11
N ASP A 382 -22.68 36.29 -2.92
CA ASP A 382 -23.71 35.27 -2.84
C ASP A 382 -23.66 34.50 -1.51
N ILE A 383 -22.47 34.06 -1.09
CA ILE A 383 -22.27 33.37 0.20
C ILE A 383 -22.77 34.23 1.37
N MET A 384 -22.56 35.54 1.29
CA MET A 384 -22.91 36.47 2.37
C MET A 384 -24.39 36.84 2.35
N LYS A 385 -25.00 36.90 1.17
CA LYS A 385 -26.44 37.13 1.00
C LYS A 385 -27.27 35.99 1.61
N GLU A 386 -26.81 34.75 1.46
CA GLU A 386 -27.48 33.57 2.04
C GLU A 386 -27.41 33.53 3.58
N ASN A 387 -26.51 34.29 4.19
CA ASN A 387 -26.15 34.16 5.60
C ASN A 387 -26.44 35.44 6.40
N SER A 388 -27.51 35.44 7.19
CA SER A 388 -28.00 36.60 7.95
C SER A 388 -27.10 37.09 9.10
N ASN A 389 -26.01 36.38 9.40
CA ASN A 389 -25.12 36.72 10.51
C ASN A 389 -24.20 37.90 10.21
N VAL A 390 -23.99 38.21 8.92
CA VAL A 390 -23.02 39.21 8.51
C VAL A 390 -23.69 40.55 8.25
N LYS A 391 -23.26 41.57 9.00
CA LYS A 391 -23.72 42.95 8.79
C LYS A 391 -23.04 43.53 7.55
N PHE A 392 -23.81 44.16 6.66
CA PHE A 392 -23.31 44.84 5.45
C PHE A 392 -22.14 45.82 5.73
N GLY A 393 -22.12 46.43 6.92
CA GLY A 393 -21.02 47.29 7.35
C GLY A 393 -19.64 46.62 7.33
N GLN A 394 -19.55 45.32 7.59
CA GLN A 394 -18.29 44.56 7.54
C GLN A 394 -17.80 44.29 6.11
N MET A 395 -18.68 44.42 5.11
CA MET A 395 -18.34 44.22 3.69
C MET A 395 -18.08 45.54 2.95
N ARG A 396 -18.47 46.69 3.54
CA ARG A 396 -18.40 47.99 2.86
C ARG A 396 -17.00 48.29 2.38
N ASP A 397 -15.99 48.03 3.21
CA ASP A 397 -14.60 48.36 2.89
C ASP A 397 -14.02 47.38 1.86
N PHE A 398 -14.41 46.10 1.92
CA PHE A 398 -14.07 45.11 0.89
C PHE A 398 -14.64 45.50 -0.49
N LEU A 399 -15.94 45.78 -0.57
CA LEU A 399 -16.60 46.14 -1.83
C LEU A 399 -16.07 47.46 -2.39
N LYS A 400 -15.77 48.43 -1.53
CA LYS A 400 -15.18 49.71 -1.95
C LYS A 400 -13.80 49.51 -2.55
N GLN A 401 -12.95 48.71 -1.92
CA GLN A 401 -11.61 48.40 -2.45
C GLN A 401 -11.69 47.64 -3.76
N GLN A 402 -12.59 46.65 -3.86
CA GLN A 402 -12.76 45.87 -5.08
C GLN A 402 -13.25 46.73 -6.25
N LEU A 403 -14.32 47.50 -6.06
CA LEU A 403 -14.86 48.38 -7.11
C LEU A 403 -13.83 49.42 -7.57
N GLN A 404 -12.98 49.90 -6.66
CA GLN A 404 -11.89 50.80 -7.02
C GLN A 404 -10.85 50.13 -7.91
N ARG A 405 -10.49 48.87 -7.62
CA ARG A 405 -9.55 48.10 -8.46
C ARG A 405 -10.14 47.80 -9.83
N ASP A 406 -11.38 47.33 -9.88
CA ASP A 406 -12.08 47.06 -11.14
C ASP A 406 -12.16 48.34 -11.99
N TYR A 407 -12.44 49.49 -11.36
CA TYR A 407 -12.45 50.79 -12.05
C TYR A 407 -11.07 51.19 -12.59
N THR A 408 -9.99 50.98 -11.82
CA THR A 408 -8.63 51.25 -12.30
C THR A 408 -8.23 50.33 -13.45
N GLU A 409 -8.56 49.04 -13.37
CA GLU A 409 -8.26 48.07 -14.42
C GLU A 409 -9.02 48.42 -15.71
N ILE A 410 -10.31 48.75 -15.61
CA ILE A 410 -11.10 49.24 -16.76
C ILE A 410 -10.47 50.49 -17.35
N LYS A 411 -10.01 51.43 -16.51
CA LYS A 411 -9.39 52.68 -16.98
C LYS A 411 -8.08 52.42 -17.71
N ASP A 412 -7.23 51.54 -17.19
CA ASP A 412 -5.94 51.20 -17.80
C ASP A 412 -6.14 50.46 -19.12
N ASN A 413 -7.07 49.50 -19.16
CA ASN A 413 -7.48 48.84 -20.39
C ASN A 413 -8.00 49.84 -21.44
N LEU A 414 -8.80 50.83 -21.03
CA LEU A 414 -9.27 51.89 -21.92
C LEU A 414 -8.13 52.79 -22.43
N ASN A 415 -7.07 53.01 -21.65
CA ASN A 415 -5.90 53.77 -22.09
C ASN A 415 -5.08 52.98 -23.11
N VAL A 416 -4.81 51.69 -22.86
CA VAL A 416 -4.15 50.80 -23.81
C VAL A 416 -4.92 50.73 -25.12
N ILE A 417 -6.25 50.64 -25.06
CA ILE A 417 -7.11 50.68 -26.25
C ILE A 417 -6.94 51.99 -27.02
N LYS A 418 -6.86 53.14 -26.34
CA LYS A 418 -6.63 54.45 -26.99
C LYS A 418 -5.26 54.54 -27.64
N GLU A 419 -4.20 54.11 -26.95
CA GLU A 419 -2.83 54.10 -27.48
C GLU A 419 -2.73 53.21 -28.72
N ASN A 420 -3.28 51.99 -28.65
CA ASN A 420 -3.32 51.06 -29.78
C ASN A 420 -4.14 51.64 -30.95
N MET A 421 -5.27 52.31 -30.69
CA MET A 421 -6.05 52.98 -31.72
C MET A 421 -5.28 54.13 -32.38
N GLN A 422 -4.53 54.91 -31.59
CA GLN A 422 -3.71 55.99 -32.12
C GLN A 422 -2.60 55.44 -33.01
N GLN A 423 -1.82 54.45 -32.53
CA GLN A 423 -0.78 53.80 -33.33
C GLN A 423 -1.35 53.21 -34.62
N THR A 424 -2.51 52.54 -34.54
CA THR A 424 -3.20 52.01 -35.73
C THR A 424 -3.56 53.11 -36.73
N SER A 425 -3.98 54.28 -36.25
CA SER A 425 -4.29 55.43 -37.11
C SER A 425 -3.04 56.02 -37.78
N GLU A 426 -1.95 56.17 -37.02
CA GLU A 426 -0.66 56.65 -37.52
C GLU A 426 -0.11 55.71 -38.59
N THR A 427 -0.01 54.41 -38.29
CA THR A 427 0.40 53.38 -39.27
C THR A 427 -0.50 53.39 -40.51
N ARG A 428 -1.80 53.64 -40.36
CA ARG A 428 -2.73 53.74 -41.51
C ARG A 428 -2.45 54.98 -42.35
N THR A 429 -2.10 56.11 -41.75
CA THR A 429 -1.70 57.31 -42.49
C THR A 429 -0.36 57.13 -43.20
N GLU A 430 0.64 56.51 -42.55
CA GLU A 430 1.92 56.15 -43.17
C GLU A 430 1.72 55.23 -44.37
N PHE A 431 0.87 54.21 -44.24
CA PHE A 431 0.50 53.33 -45.35
C PHE A 431 -0.12 54.11 -46.52
N GLN A 432 -0.99 55.09 -46.25
CA GLN A 432 -1.58 55.93 -47.30
C GLN A 432 -0.55 56.84 -47.98
N GLN A 433 0.40 57.40 -47.23
CA GLN A 433 1.49 58.21 -47.76
C GLN A 433 2.40 57.38 -48.66
N LEU A 434 2.83 56.19 -48.21
CA LEU A 434 3.64 55.26 -49.00
C LEU A 434 2.96 54.80 -50.29
N LYS A 435 1.61 54.78 -50.33
CA LYS A 435 0.84 54.42 -51.53
C LYS A 435 0.71 55.57 -52.53
N THR A 436 0.72 56.82 -52.07
CA THR A 436 0.32 57.99 -52.87
C THR A 436 1.48 58.93 -53.22
N GLN A 437 2.55 58.94 -52.43
CA GLN A 437 3.71 59.83 -52.60
C GLN A 437 4.92 59.08 -53.16
N ALA A 438 5.69 59.72 -54.03
CA ALA A 438 6.94 59.18 -54.55
C ALA A 438 8.01 59.18 -53.44
N GLN A 439 8.59 58.01 -53.17
CA GLN A 439 9.64 57.85 -52.16
C GLN A 439 11.02 58.10 -52.78
N ILE A 440 11.81 58.97 -52.15
CA ILE A 440 13.17 59.30 -52.59
C ILE A 440 14.14 58.29 -51.95
N PHE A 441 14.85 57.52 -52.78
CA PHE A 441 15.85 56.55 -52.33
C PHE A 441 17.23 57.21 -52.29
N SER A 442 17.75 57.50 -51.10
CA SER A 442 19.01 58.24 -50.88
C SER A 442 20.25 57.37 -50.61
N PHE A 443 20.10 56.04 -50.57
CA PHE A 443 21.19 55.13 -50.18
C PHE A 443 21.70 54.27 -51.33
N GLY A 444 22.92 54.55 -51.82
CA GLY A 444 23.55 53.81 -52.92
C GLY A 444 24.32 52.56 -52.51
N LYS A 445 23.87 51.76 -51.52
CA LYS A 445 24.50 50.48 -51.13
C LYS A 445 23.50 49.32 -51.10
N CYS A 446 23.93 48.14 -51.53
CA CYS A 446 23.11 46.93 -51.59
C CYS A 446 22.99 46.28 -50.20
N THR A 447 21.76 46.00 -49.75
CA THR A 447 21.49 45.44 -48.41
C THR A 447 21.97 43.98 -48.24
N ALA A 448 22.27 43.26 -49.32
CA ALA A 448 22.73 41.86 -49.26
C ALA A 448 24.26 41.71 -49.25
N CYS A 449 25.00 42.62 -49.87
CA CYS A 449 26.46 42.52 -50.04
C CYS A 449 27.23 43.76 -49.59
N ASP A 450 26.54 44.80 -49.09
CA ASP A 450 27.04 46.08 -48.58
C ASP A 450 27.90 46.92 -49.56
N ASN A 451 28.04 46.48 -50.81
CA ASN A 451 28.75 47.18 -51.87
C ASN A 451 27.92 48.32 -52.48
N ALA A 452 28.60 49.27 -53.13
CA ALA A 452 27.97 50.35 -53.87
C ALA A 452 27.01 49.80 -54.95
N LEU A 453 25.79 50.34 -55.00
CA LEU A 453 24.76 49.95 -55.96
C LEU A 453 25.13 50.43 -57.36
N VAL A 454 25.06 49.51 -58.31
CA VAL A 454 25.25 49.77 -59.74
C VAL A 454 24.00 49.29 -60.46
N ASN A 455 23.59 50.00 -61.50
CA ASN A 455 22.44 49.60 -62.32
C ASN A 455 22.78 48.32 -63.11
N PRO A 456 21.83 47.38 -63.26
CA PRO A 456 20.42 47.40 -62.80
C PRO A 456 20.23 47.01 -61.32
N SER A 457 19.33 47.72 -60.62
CA SER A 457 19.04 47.52 -59.19
C SER A 457 17.53 47.54 -58.89
N PHE A 458 17.13 46.91 -57.77
CA PHE A 458 15.75 46.88 -57.28
C PHE A 458 15.62 47.72 -56.00
N HIS A 459 14.61 48.58 -55.96
CA HIS A 459 14.27 49.40 -54.79
C HIS A 459 12.89 49.01 -54.27
N PHE A 460 12.81 48.61 -53.00
CA PHE A 460 11.55 48.29 -52.34
C PHE A 460 11.05 49.48 -51.52
N ILE A 461 9.73 49.65 -51.41
CA ILE A 461 9.09 50.73 -50.64
C ILE A 461 9.48 50.70 -49.15
N CYS A 462 9.89 49.54 -48.64
CA CYS A 462 10.46 49.41 -47.30
C CYS A 462 11.86 50.03 -47.16
N GLY A 463 12.41 50.66 -48.20
CA GLY A 463 13.72 51.33 -48.21
C GLY A 463 14.92 50.43 -48.56
N HIS A 464 14.73 49.11 -48.59
CA HIS A 464 15.81 48.15 -48.92
C HIS A 464 16.09 48.10 -50.42
N GLN A 465 17.37 48.00 -50.76
CA GLN A 465 17.85 48.09 -52.14
C GLN A 465 18.83 46.95 -52.43
N TYR A 466 18.71 46.35 -53.62
CA TYR A 466 19.49 45.16 -53.99
C TYR A 466 20.00 45.25 -55.43
N HIS A 467 21.18 44.69 -55.70
CA HIS A 467 21.59 44.42 -57.08
C HIS A 467 20.69 43.35 -57.69
N GLN A 468 20.47 43.38 -59.01
CA GLN A 468 19.70 42.35 -59.71
C GLN A 468 20.19 40.92 -59.42
N ASN A 469 21.51 40.72 -59.28
CA ASN A 469 22.09 39.41 -59.02
C ASN A 469 22.11 39.02 -57.53
N CYS A 470 21.84 39.96 -56.64
CA CYS A 470 21.83 39.73 -55.18
C CYS A 470 20.42 39.43 -54.64
N ILE A 471 19.40 39.44 -55.50
CA ILE A 471 18.02 39.12 -55.13
C ILE A 471 17.55 37.89 -55.92
N GLN A 472 17.07 36.86 -55.21
CA GLN A 472 16.40 35.73 -55.85
C GLN A 472 14.92 36.06 -55.98
N ILE A 473 14.52 36.54 -57.15
CA ILE A 473 13.11 36.78 -57.45
C ILE A 473 12.51 35.46 -57.93
N GLU A 474 11.90 34.70 -57.03
CA GLU A 474 11.04 33.58 -57.45
C GLU A 474 9.78 34.15 -58.14
N ASP A 475 9.43 33.54 -59.27
CA ASP A 475 8.78 34.13 -60.46
C ASP A 475 7.40 34.78 -60.32
N LYS A 476 6.84 35.03 -59.12
CA LYS A 476 5.54 35.73 -58.99
C LYS A 476 5.40 36.69 -57.81
N LYS A 477 6.41 36.88 -56.95
CA LYS A 477 6.30 37.74 -55.76
C LYS A 477 7.51 38.67 -55.64
N ARG A 478 7.35 39.93 -56.08
CA ARG A 478 8.33 41.01 -55.88
C ARG A 478 8.32 41.47 -54.41
N ILE A 479 8.85 40.66 -53.50
CA ILE A 479 8.89 40.93 -52.05
C ILE A 479 10.34 41.12 -51.60
N CYS A 480 10.57 42.08 -50.70
CA CYS A 480 11.88 42.31 -50.09
C CYS A 480 12.30 41.12 -49.22
N MET A 481 13.45 40.51 -49.50
CA MET A 481 13.93 39.31 -48.80
C MET A 481 14.12 39.53 -47.28
N ARG A 482 14.53 40.73 -46.87
CA ARG A 482 14.72 41.06 -45.45
C ARG A 482 13.40 41.18 -44.67
N CYS A 483 12.35 41.70 -45.30
CA CYS A 483 11.03 41.88 -44.66
C CYS A 483 10.10 40.68 -44.89
N ASN A 484 10.42 39.79 -45.81
CA ASN A 484 9.57 38.64 -46.16
C ASN A 484 9.30 37.73 -44.96
N LEU A 485 10.30 37.49 -44.11
CA LEU A 485 10.14 36.68 -42.89
C LEU A 485 9.13 37.31 -41.93
N GLU A 486 9.24 38.60 -41.66
CA GLU A 486 8.28 39.32 -40.80
C GLU A 486 6.88 39.37 -41.40
N ILE A 487 6.77 39.60 -42.71
CA ILE A 487 5.48 39.58 -43.44
C ILE A 487 4.82 38.19 -43.33
N GLN A 488 5.59 37.11 -43.51
CA GLN A 488 5.08 35.74 -43.37
C GLN A 488 4.64 35.45 -41.93
N MET A 489 5.40 35.88 -40.93
CA MET A 489 5.01 35.74 -39.52
C MET A 489 3.69 36.46 -39.22
N ILE A 490 3.51 37.68 -39.72
CA ILE A 490 2.27 38.45 -39.55
C ILE A 490 1.10 37.78 -40.27
N GLN A 491 1.29 37.31 -41.51
CA GLN A 491 0.25 36.62 -42.27
C GLN A 491 -0.18 35.30 -41.62
N ASN A 492 0.75 34.54 -41.05
CA ASN A 492 0.44 33.31 -40.32
C ASN A 492 -0.35 33.63 -39.04
N LYS A 493 0.06 34.64 -38.27
CA LYS A 493 -0.70 35.10 -37.09
C LYS A 493 -2.11 35.58 -37.45
N GLN A 494 -2.27 36.29 -38.55
CA GLN A 494 -3.60 36.73 -39.02
C GLN A 494 -4.49 35.54 -39.34
N LYS A 495 -3.98 34.53 -40.06
CA LYS A 495 -4.73 33.29 -40.33
C LYS A 495 -5.13 32.56 -39.06
N GLU A 496 -4.23 32.43 -38.08
CA GLU A 496 -4.55 31.80 -36.79
C GLU A 496 -5.68 32.55 -36.06
N ILE A 497 -5.66 33.88 -36.08
CA ILE A 497 -6.72 34.71 -35.48
C ILE A 497 -8.04 34.56 -36.24
N ASP A 498 -8.00 34.57 -37.57
CA ASP A 498 -9.19 34.42 -38.41
C ASP A 498 -9.83 33.02 -38.25
N ASP A 499 -9.00 31.98 -38.22
CA ASP A 499 -9.45 30.60 -37.98
C ASP A 499 -10.07 30.45 -36.58
N SER A 500 -9.48 31.06 -35.56
CA SER A 500 -10.03 31.10 -34.19
C SER A 500 -11.35 31.87 -34.14
N ASN A 501 -11.44 33.01 -34.81
CA ASN A 501 -12.68 33.79 -34.90
C ASN A 501 -13.79 33.03 -35.65
N GLU A 502 -13.47 32.35 -36.75
CA GLU A 502 -14.43 31.50 -37.45
C GLU A 502 -14.93 30.36 -36.57
N GLN A 503 -14.06 29.72 -35.79
CA GLN A 503 -14.45 28.70 -34.83
C GLN A 503 -15.39 29.27 -33.77
N MET A 504 -15.06 30.43 -33.20
CA MET A 504 -15.90 31.11 -32.21
C MET A 504 -17.27 31.52 -32.78
N VAL A 505 -17.33 31.99 -34.03
CA VAL A 505 -18.60 32.30 -34.71
C VAL A 505 -19.41 31.03 -35.00
N LYS A 506 -18.78 29.95 -35.46
CA LYS A 506 -19.43 28.64 -35.67
C LYS A 506 -19.96 28.04 -34.37
N VAL A 507 -19.25 28.22 -33.26
CA VAL A 507 -19.72 27.80 -31.93
C VAL A 507 -20.92 28.65 -31.53
N ARG A 508 -20.85 29.97 -31.71
CA ARG A 508 -21.92 30.90 -31.35
C ARG A 508 -23.19 30.69 -32.18
N SER A 509 -23.09 30.41 -33.47
CA SER A 509 -24.26 30.11 -34.32
C SER A 509 -24.92 28.79 -33.91
N LYS A 510 -24.14 27.73 -33.68
CA LYS A 510 -24.66 26.45 -33.18
C LYS A 510 -25.34 26.58 -31.81
N MET A 511 -24.83 27.44 -30.93
CA MET A 511 -25.43 27.73 -29.62
C MET A 511 -26.76 28.51 -29.71
N LEU A 512 -27.00 29.23 -30.81
CA LEU A 512 -28.27 29.94 -31.03
C LEU A 512 -29.34 29.03 -31.65
N GLU A 513 -28.92 27.99 -32.39
CA GLU A 513 -29.82 27.05 -33.08
C GLU A 513 -30.30 25.88 -32.21
N THR A 514 -29.63 25.60 -31.09
CA THR A 514 -29.95 24.45 -30.22
C THR A 514 -30.58 24.88 -28.89
N SER A 515 -31.57 24.11 -28.45
CA SER A 515 -32.26 24.30 -27.17
C SER A 515 -31.38 23.94 -25.95
N SER A 516 -30.45 22.99 -26.11
CA SER A 516 -29.50 22.56 -25.08
C SER A 516 -28.10 23.11 -25.36
N LYS A 517 -27.80 24.27 -24.78
CA LYS A 517 -26.50 24.95 -24.91
C LYS A 517 -25.35 24.16 -24.26
N TYR A 518 -25.66 23.29 -23.30
CA TYR A 518 -24.68 22.47 -22.57
C TYR A 518 -24.06 21.35 -23.42
N ASP A 519 -24.83 20.74 -24.33
CA ASP A 519 -24.36 19.64 -25.19
C ASP A 519 -23.36 20.08 -26.27
N ILE A 520 -23.32 21.38 -26.56
CA ILE A 520 -22.33 21.96 -27.46
C ILE A 520 -21.03 22.21 -26.69
N ILE A 521 -21.11 22.80 -25.50
CA ILE A 521 -19.93 23.12 -24.68
C ILE A 521 -19.14 21.85 -24.33
N SER A 522 -19.83 20.75 -24.03
CA SER A 522 -19.18 19.47 -23.70
C SER A 522 -18.39 18.84 -24.86
N LYS A 523 -18.63 19.23 -26.11
CA LYS A 523 -17.94 18.70 -27.30
C LYS A 523 -16.67 19.46 -27.68
N TYR A 524 -16.41 20.62 -27.09
CA TYR A 524 -15.29 21.52 -27.42
C TYR A 524 -14.23 21.61 -26.31
N LYS A 525 -14.16 20.62 -25.40
CA LYS A 525 -13.17 20.58 -24.32
C LYS A 525 -12.03 19.62 -24.62
#